data_AF-A0A9P6UD55-F1
#
_entry.id   AF-A0A9P6UD55-F1
#
_cell.length_a   1.000
_cell.length_b   1.000
_cell.length_c   1.000
_cell.angle_alpha   90.00
_cell.angle_beta   90.00
_cell.angle_gamma   90.00
#
_symmetry.space_group_name_H-M   'P 1'
#
loop_
_entity.id
_entity.type
_entity.pdbx_description
1 polymer ?
#
loop_
_entity_poly.entity_id
_entity_poly.type
_entity_poly.pdbx_seq_one_letter_code
_entity_poly.pdbx_strand_id
1 'polypeptide(L)'
;MEVPKRDIHNVIHRLTQGDADEQKRVLETFFTPDVSFEHPFCRVSSFSNRTLPVLGEVSSRWVLWMIYRWYKWLSPTIEYRIHSVAYDATLMWLYVNMSQTFSLWFNPFFKSPMTLVVVLKLQQNPATNRFHIHAQEDHIPPREAVKLFIPKGDQMVDMLHSLVSATMPPAPHTTSIPQVPVTEERKPFEFSTGALPYFPSNKDANGVFTDDDANKTLWNLGMARATGAETPTHPEGTTTSTSPTTTSSSSPTGTTQDNWAAQHRDQTVLQQHCEFFDRDRDGIVWPLDTLVAFRQLGYHWVWCVMSVWLIHGFLSYATHPGWIPDPFFRIHLARIHKNKHGSDSATYDPEGRFVPQHFEDIFAKYSTVPDRQGLYWRDVGAMLRGQRVVADPFGWGASFFEWFATYLLLWPEDGIMRKEDIRRIYDGSIFFELAERRSKGADHHHETHPRKAEKSD
;
A
#
# COMPACT_ATOMS: atom_id res chain seq x y z
N MET A 1 4.81 -33.71 6.35
CA MET A 1 3.75 -34.50 5.70
C MET A 1 4.27 -35.91 5.47
N GLU A 2 3.41 -36.91 5.63
CA GLU A 2 3.72 -38.30 5.31
C GLU A 2 3.23 -38.63 3.89
N VAL A 3 2.04 -38.15 3.54
CA VAL A 3 1.45 -38.29 2.21
C VAL A 3 1.05 -36.89 1.72
N PRO A 4 1.93 -36.19 0.97
CA PRO A 4 1.72 -34.77 0.64
C PRO A 4 0.35 -34.46 0.03
N LYS A 5 -0.10 -35.25 -0.94
CA LYS A 5 -1.38 -35.08 -1.63
C LYS A 5 -2.60 -35.15 -0.69
N ARG A 6 -2.53 -36.00 0.34
CA ARG A 6 -3.61 -36.17 1.33
C ARG A 6 -3.52 -35.13 2.44
N ASP A 7 -2.31 -34.94 2.96
CA ASP A 7 -2.10 -34.16 4.18
C ASP A 7 -2.25 -32.65 3.94
N ILE A 8 -2.04 -32.17 2.71
CA ILE A 8 -2.07 -30.73 2.38
C ILE A 8 -3.42 -30.06 2.63
N HIS A 9 -4.52 -30.80 2.47
CA HIS A 9 -5.86 -30.26 2.77
C HIS A 9 -5.95 -29.76 4.21
N ASN A 10 -5.38 -30.52 5.15
CA ASN A 10 -5.38 -30.20 6.56
C ASN A 10 -4.39 -29.07 6.90
N VAL A 11 -3.25 -29.01 6.20
CA VAL A 11 -2.28 -27.91 6.34
C VAL A 11 -2.93 -26.58 5.92
N ILE A 12 -3.53 -26.52 4.73
CA ILE A 12 -4.20 -25.31 4.22
C ILE A 12 -5.37 -24.92 5.12
N HIS A 13 -6.16 -25.90 5.58
CA HIS A 13 -7.26 -25.64 6.50
C HIS A 13 -6.78 -24.93 7.76
N ARG A 14 -5.77 -25.47 8.44
CA ARG A 14 -5.29 -24.90 9.69
C ARG A 14 -4.52 -23.59 9.49
N LEU A 15 -3.85 -23.38 8.36
CA LEU A 15 -3.24 -22.08 8.04
C LEU A 15 -4.28 -20.97 7.79
N THR A 16 -5.42 -21.30 7.19
CA THR A 16 -6.44 -20.30 6.79
C THR A 16 -7.54 -20.10 7.84
N GLN A 17 -7.94 -21.18 8.52
CA GLN A 17 -9.02 -21.17 9.51
C GLN A 17 -8.52 -21.04 10.95
N GLY A 18 -7.33 -21.56 11.24
CA GLY A 18 -6.79 -21.60 12.60
C GLY A 18 -6.50 -20.22 13.19
N ASP A 19 -6.41 -20.19 14.52
CA ASP A 19 -5.94 -19.01 15.25
C ASP A 19 -4.42 -18.81 15.10
N ALA A 20 -3.90 -17.72 15.66
CA ALA A 20 -2.49 -17.37 15.50
C ALA A 20 -1.51 -18.43 16.03
N ASP A 21 -1.89 -19.15 17.09
CA ASP A 21 -1.05 -20.19 17.70
C ASP A 21 -1.12 -21.48 16.86
N GLU A 22 -2.30 -21.82 16.35
CA GLU A 22 -2.46 -22.94 15.41
C GLU A 22 -1.69 -22.70 14.11
N GLN A 23 -1.79 -21.50 13.51
CA GLN A 23 -1.00 -21.11 12.35
C GLN A 23 0.49 -21.30 12.60
N LYS A 24 0.99 -20.85 13.77
CA LYS A 24 2.39 -21.01 14.16
C LYS A 24 2.80 -22.47 14.23
N ARG A 25 2.03 -23.32 14.92
CA ARG A 25 2.32 -24.75 15.07
C ARG A 25 2.34 -25.48 13.73
N VAL A 26 1.43 -25.12 12.82
CA VAL A 26 1.37 -25.71 11.47
C VAL A 26 2.62 -25.33 10.68
N LEU A 27 3.03 -24.05 10.72
CA LEU A 27 4.29 -23.62 10.09
C LEU A 27 5.48 -24.37 10.70
N GLU A 28 5.57 -24.46 12.03
CA GLU A 28 6.66 -25.17 12.71
C GLU A 28 6.74 -26.66 12.36
N THR A 29 5.59 -27.29 12.12
CA THR A 29 5.47 -28.74 11.82
C THR A 29 5.73 -29.05 10.35
N PHE A 30 5.26 -28.22 9.43
CA PHE A 30 5.22 -28.55 8.01
C PHE A 30 6.19 -27.74 7.15
N PHE A 31 6.73 -26.62 7.65
CA PHE A 31 7.63 -25.75 6.90
C PHE A 31 9.05 -25.77 7.49
N THR A 32 10.06 -25.68 6.62
CA THR A 32 11.45 -25.55 7.06
C THR A 32 11.67 -24.18 7.73
N PRO A 33 12.63 -24.04 8.67
CA PRO A 33 12.91 -22.76 9.32
C PRO A 33 13.29 -21.63 8.35
N ASP A 34 13.88 -22.01 7.22
CA ASP A 34 14.42 -21.18 6.14
C ASP A 34 13.51 -21.14 4.89
N VAL A 35 12.21 -21.42 5.03
CA VAL A 35 11.25 -21.39 3.93
C VAL A 35 11.27 -20.07 3.15
N SER A 36 11.23 -20.11 1.82
CA SER A 36 10.95 -18.94 0.97
C SER A 36 9.46 -18.82 0.66
N PHE A 37 8.99 -17.60 0.48
CA PHE A 37 7.60 -17.31 0.13
C PHE A 37 7.52 -16.27 -0.98
N GLU A 38 6.68 -16.51 -1.98
CA GLU A 38 6.43 -15.59 -3.08
C GLU A 38 4.93 -15.43 -3.31
N HIS A 39 4.49 -14.19 -3.26
CA HIS A 39 3.11 -13.78 -3.50
C HIS A 39 3.14 -12.49 -4.34
N PRO A 40 2.13 -12.20 -5.19
CA PRO A 40 2.11 -10.98 -6.01
C PRO A 40 2.31 -9.66 -5.27
N PHE A 41 2.11 -9.64 -3.94
CA PHE A 41 2.21 -8.43 -3.11
C PHE A 41 3.36 -8.47 -2.10
N CYS A 42 3.96 -9.63 -1.84
CA CYS A 42 5.06 -9.73 -0.89
C CYS A 42 5.94 -10.94 -1.16
N ARG A 43 7.21 -10.82 -0.78
CA ARG A 43 8.20 -11.87 -0.96
C ARG A 43 9.06 -12.01 0.29
N VAL A 44 9.34 -13.25 0.68
CA VAL A 44 10.27 -13.60 1.74
C VAL A 44 11.36 -14.49 1.12
N SER A 45 12.59 -14.00 1.12
CA SER A 45 13.74 -14.81 0.72
C SER A 45 14.05 -15.87 1.78
N SER A 46 14.63 -17.00 1.38
CA SER A 46 15.08 -18.03 2.31
C SER A 46 16.21 -17.50 3.20
N PHE A 47 16.06 -17.61 4.53
CA PHE A 47 17.14 -17.36 5.48
C PHE A 47 16.91 -18.10 6.81
N SER A 48 17.99 -18.63 7.38
CA SER A 48 18.00 -19.34 8.66
C SER A 48 17.88 -18.39 9.87
N ASN A 49 17.81 -18.94 11.08
CA ASN A 49 17.66 -18.15 12.31
C ASN A 49 18.71 -17.04 12.42
N ARG A 50 18.24 -15.81 12.62
CA ARG A 50 19.03 -14.63 12.92
C ARG A 50 18.58 -14.06 14.26
N THR A 51 19.50 -13.85 15.17
CA THR A 51 19.20 -13.22 16.45
C THR A 51 19.20 -11.70 16.27
N LEU A 52 18.05 -11.07 16.53
CA LEU A 52 17.91 -9.62 16.53
C LEU A 52 17.85 -9.10 17.97
N PRO A 53 18.47 -7.95 18.30
CA PRO A 53 18.59 -7.44 19.67
C PRO A 53 17.27 -7.23 20.43
N VAL A 54 16.13 -7.20 19.74
CA VAL A 54 14.80 -6.92 20.31
C VAL A 54 13.79 -8.04 20.02
N LEU A 55 13.87 -8.67 18.85
CA LEU A 55 12.90 -9.69 18.41
C LEU A 55 13.32 -11.12 18.79
N GLY A 56 14.51 -11.31 19.34
CA GLY A 56 15.06 -12.64 19.59
C GLY A 56 15.42 -13.34 18.28
N GLU A 57 15.28 -14.67 18.23
CA GLU A 57 15.53 -15.44 17.01
C GLU A 57 14.40 -15.27 15.97
N VAL A 58 14.76 -14.73 14.81
CA VAL A 58 13.87 -14.55 13.67
C VAL A 58 14.36 -15.41 12.51
N SER A 59 13.45 -16.14 11.88
CA SER A 59 13.72 -16.92 10.66
C SER A 59 12.74 -16.54 9.56
N SER A 60 12.98 -16.96 8.31
CA SER A 60 12.03 -16.69 7.23
C SER A 60 10.66 -17.33 7.49
N ARG A 61 10.61 -18.48 8.18
CA ARG A 61 9.37 -19.08 8.70
C ARG A 61 8.62 -18.19 9.70
N TRP A 62 9.34 -17.47 10.56
CA TRP A 62 8.72 -16.52 11.48
C TRP A 62 8.13 -15.32 10.72
N VAL A 63 8.81 -14.83 9.70
CA VAL A 63 8.28 -13.76 8.82
C VAL A 63 7.04 -14.24 8.08
N LEU A 64 7.05 -15.48 7.57
CA LEU A 64 5.88 -16.10 6.96
C LEU A 64 4.71 -16.20 7.93
N TRP A 65 4.95 -16.54 9.20
CA TRP A 65 3.92 -16.52 10.24
C TRP A 65 3.32 -15.12 10.44
N MET A 66 4.11 -14.06 10.39
CA MET A 66 3.58 -12.68 10.45
C MET A 66 2.68 -12.35 9.25
N ILE A 67 3.04 -12.81 8.05
CA ILE A 67 2.22 -12.63 6.84
C ILE A 67 0.86 -13.32 6.99
N TYR A 68 0.84 -14.59 7.45
CA TYR A 68 -0.41 -15.32 7.68
C TYR A 68 -1.30 -14.66 8.73
N ARG A 69 -0.70 -14.11 9.81
CA ARG A 69 -1.44 -13.34 10.81
C ARG A 69 -2.02 -12.06 10.23
N TRP A 70 -1.26 -11.36 9.40
CA TRP A 70 -1.73 -10.16 8.72
C TRP A 70 -2.91 -10.47 7.80
N TYR A 71 -2.83 -11.53 6.98
CA TYR A 71 -3.96 -11.96 6.15
C TYR A 71 -5.19 -12.36 6.96
N LYS A 72 -5.02 -13.05 8.09
CA LYS A 72 -6.13 -13.40 8.98
C LYS A 72 -6.76 -12.16 9.64
N TRP A 73 -5.97 -11.15 9.97
CA TRP A 73 -6.50 -9.88 10.45
C TRP A 73 -7.27 -9.15 9.35
N LEU A 74 -6.71 -9.10 8.13
CA LEU A 74 -7.30 -8.43 6.98
C LEU A 74 -8.60 -9.11 6.52
N SER A 75 -8.63 -10.44 6.56
CA SER A 75 -9.75 -11.30 6.21
C SER A 75 -9.96 -12.39 7.29
N PRO A 76 -10.70 -12.10 8.37
CA PRO A 76 -10.89 -13.02 9.49
C PRO A 76 -11.73 -14.23 9.09
N THR A 77 -12.67 -14.03 8.18
CA THR A 77 -13.50 -15.05 7.56
C THR A 77 -12.99 -15.35 6.16
N ILE A 78 -12.16 -16.38 6.03
CA ILE A 78 -11.66 -16.86 4.74
C ILE A 78 -12.50 -18.07 4.35
N GLU A 79 -13.34 -17.94 3.32
CA GLU A 79 -13.96 -19.11 2.71
C GLU A 79 -13.04 -19.60 1.60
N TYR A 80 -12.72 -20.89 1.56
CA TYR A 80 -11.87 -21.44 0.51
C TYR A 80 -12.32 -22.84 0.11
N ARG A 81 -11.96 -23.23 -1.11
CA ARG A 81 -12.23 -24.56 -1.65
C ARG A 81 -11.03 -25.05 -2.45
N ILE A 82 -10.52 -26.21 -2.10
CA ILE A 82 -9.49 -26.90 -2.90
C ILE A 82 -10.19 -27.64 -4.04
N HIS A 83 -9.82 -27.33 -5.28
CA HIS A 83 -10.37 -27.95 -6.48
C HIS A 83 -9.59 -29.21 -6.87
N SER A 84 -8.26 -29.12 -6.85
CA SER A 84 -7.39 -30.25 -7.18
C SER A 84 -6.04 -30.12 -6.52
N VAL A 85 -5.41 -31.29 -6.31
CA VAL A 85 -4.05 -31.40 -5.81
C VAL A 85 -3.29 -32.34 -6.74
N ALA A 86 -2.18 -31.86 -7.30
CA ALA A 86 -1.26 -32.65 -8.12
C ALA A 86 0.11 -32.68 -7.44
N TYR A 87 0.68 -33.87 -7.30
CA TYR A 87 2.02 -34.05 -6.74
C TYR A 87 2.93 -34.61 -7.82
N ASP A 88 4.01 -33.89 -8.10
CA ASP A 88 5.09 -34.34 -8.96
C ASP A 88 6.20 -34.91 -8.06
N ALA A 89 6.37 -36.23 -8.09
CA ALA A 89 7.38 -36.93 -7.29
C ALA A 89 8.81 -36.71 -7.81
N THR A 90 8.98 -36.37 -9.09
CA THR A 90 10.30 -36.15 -9.70
C THR A 90 10.85 -34.78 -9.28
N LEU A 91 10.00 -33.76 -9.38
CA LEU A 91 10.36 -32.39 -8.98
C LEU A 91 10.18 -32.13 -7.49
N MET A 92 9.42 -32.99 -6.81
CA MET A 92 9.00 -32.83 -5.41
C MET A 92 8.12 -31.59 -5.22
N TRP A 93 7.27 -31.30 -6.21
CA TRP A 93 6.39 -30.13 -6.19
C TRP A 93 4.94 -30.57 -5.98
N LEU A 94 4.22 -29.79 -5.18
CA LEU A 94 2.82 -29.99 -4.92
C LEU A 94 2.04 -28.76 -5.40
N TYR A 95 1.20 -28.97 -6.39
CA TYR A 95 0.34 -27.95 -6.97
C TYR A 95 -1.05 -28.07 -6.37
N VAL A 96 -1.55 -26.97 -5.82
CA VAL A 96 -2.89 -26.90 -5.25
C VAL A 96 -3.67 -25.83 -5.98
N ASN A 97 -4.64 -26.27 -6.78
CA ASN A 97 -5.61 -25.35 -7.38
C ASN A 97 -6.75 -25.13 -6.38
N MET A 98 -7.00 -23.88 -6.01
CA MET A 98 -8.03 -23.54 -5.04
C MET A 98 -8.69 -22.21 -5.37
N SER A 99 -9.94 -22.07 -4.92
CA SER A 99 -10.60 -20.78 -4.83
C SER A 99 -10.62 -20.30 -3.39
N GLN A 100 -10.56 -18.99 -3.23
CA GLN A 100 -10.67 -18.31 -1.95
C GLN A 100 -11.54 -17.08 -2.13
N THR A 101 -12.50 -16.88 -1.23
CA THR A 101 -13.24 -15.62 -1.13
C THR A 101 -12.48 -14.71 -0.19
N PHE A 102 -11.83 -13.71 -0.75
CA PHE A 102 -11.19 -12.66 0.01
C PHE A 102 -12.24 -11.66 0.47
N SER A 103 -12.35 -11.48 1.79
CA SER A 103 -13.28 -10.53 2.41
C SER A 103 -12.51 -9.57 3.31
N LEU A 104 -12.82 -8.27 3.25
CA LEU A 104 -12.16 -7.29 4.12
C LEU A 104 -12.98 -7.15 5.40
N TRP A 105 -12.37 -7.35 6.57
CA TRP A 105 -13.09 -7.31 7.86
C TRP A 105 -13.84 -6.01 8.10
N PHE A 106 -13.32 -4.92 7.55
CA PHE A 106 -13.92 -3.60 7.68
C PHE A 106 -14.97 -3.31 6.60
N ASN A 107 -15.03 -4.08 5.51
CA ASN A 107 -16.04 -3.93 4.46
C ASN A 107 -16.90 -5.19 4.27
N PRO A 108 -18.09 -5.25 4.88
CA PRO A 108 -18.98 -6.41 4.79
C PRO A 108 -19.51 -6.69 3.38
N PHE A 109 -19.41 -5.72 2.46
CA PHE A 109 -19.84 -5.86 1.06
C PHE A 109 -18.68 -6.25 0.13
N PHE A 110 -17.42 -6.16 0.58
CA PHE A 110 -16.28 -6.63 -0.20
C PHE A 110 -16.13 -8.13 -0.04
N LYS A 111 -16.64 -8.88 -1.02
CA LYS A 111 -16.39 -10.31 -1.16
C LYS A 111 -15.91 -10.58 -2.57
N SER A 112 -14.67 -11.05 -2.66
CA SER A 112 -13.99 -11.24 -3.93
C SER A 112 -13.56 -12.70 -4.06
N PRO A 113 -14.33 -13.53 -4.78
CA PRO A 113 -13.89 -14.88 -5.08
C PRO A 113 -12.75 -14.82 -6.11
N MET A 114 -11.60 -15.33 -5.70
CA MET A 114 -10.41 -15.45 -6.52
C MET A 114 -10.00 -16.92 -6.66
N THR A 115 -9.51 -17.27 -7.84
CA THR A 115 -8.88 -18.57 -8.10
C THR A 115 -7.38 -18.39 -8.13
N LEU A 116 -6.65 -19.28 -7.45
CA LEU A 116 -5.20 -19.25 -7.38
C LEU A 116 -4.61 -20.67 -7.41
N VAL A 117 -3.36 -20.75 -7.83
CA VAL A 117 -2.57 -21.99 -7.76
C VAL A 117 -1.43 -21.80 -6.77
N VAL A 118 -1.46 -22.56 -5.69
CA VAL A 118 -0.34 -22.61 -4.74
C VAL A 118 0.63 -23.69 -5.21
N VAL A 119 1.89 -23.32 -5.40
CA VAL A 119 2.99 -24.23 -5.70
C VAL A 119 3.85 -24.38 -4.47
N LEU A 120 3.88 -25.58 -3.90
CA LEU A 120 4.67 -25.91 -2.72
C LEU A 120 5.81 -26.83 -3.13
N LYS A 121 7.04 -26.35 -2.98
CA LYS A 121 8.24 -27.16 -3.23
C LYS A 121 8.63 -27.88 -1.94
N LEU A 122 8.75 -29.20 -2.03
CA LEU A 122 8.94 -30.07 -0.88
C LEU A 122 10.38 -30.55 -0.78
N GLN A 123 10.84 -30.75 0.44
CA GLN A 123 12.07 -31.44 0.77
C GLN A 123 11.74 -32.60 1.70
N GLN A 124 12.32 -33.78 1.45
CA GLN A 124 12.13 -34.95 2.30
C GLN A 124 13.26 -35.01 3.33
N ASN A 125 12.89 -35.21 4.59
CA ASN A 125 13.85 -35.51 5.65
C ASN A 125 14.15 -37.02 5.61
N PRO A 126 15.38 -37.44 5.30
CA PRO A 126 15.72 -38.87 5.14
C PRO A 126 15.66 -39.65 6.46
N ALA A 127 15.84 -38.99 7.62
CA ALA A 127 15.81 -39.66 8.92
C ALA A 127 14.39 -39.99 9.38
N THR A 128 13.42 -39.12 9.05
CA THR A 128 12.02 -39.28 9.49
C THR A 128 11.08 -39.72 8.36
N ASN A 129 11.57 -39.74 7.13
CA ASN A 129 10.81 -39.97 5.91
C ASN A 129 9.63 -39.00 5.73
N ARG A 130 9.69 -37.80 6.35
CA ARG A 130 8.64 -36.77 6.29
C ARG A 130 9.02 -35.66 5.32
N PHE A 131 8.03 -35.20 4.55
CA PHE A 131 8.16 -34.05 3.65
C PHE A 131 7.90 -32.73 4.39
N HIS A 132 8.72 -31.71 4.13
CA HIS A 132 8.56 -30.35 4.61
C HIS A 132 8.51 -29.39 3.42
N ILE A 133 7.78 -28.28 3.58
CA ILE A 133 7.67 -27.22 2.59
C ILE A 133 8.84 -26.26 2.82
N HIS A 134 9.70 -26.12 1.81
CA HIS A 134 10.83 -25.18 1.85
C HIS A 134 10.64 -23.96 0.94
N ALA A 135 9.65 -24.00 0.05
CA ALA A 135 9.24 -22.85 -0.74
C ALA A 135 7.74 -22.91 -1.03
N GLN A 136 7.08 -21.75 -0.96
CA GLN A 136 5.70 -21.57 -1.37
C GLN A 136 5.60 -20.41 -2.35
N GLU A 137 4.92 -20.63 -3.47
CA GLU A 137 4.63 -19.62 -4.48
C GLU A 137 3.12 -19.59 -4.74
N ASP A 138 2.51 -18.42 -4.58
CA ASP A 138 1.08 -18.21 -4.78
C ASP A 138 0.84 -17.53 -6.12
N HIS A 139 0.40 -18.30 -7.11
CA HIS A 139 0.17 -17.80 -8.47
C HIS A 139 -1.28 -17.34 -8.62
N ILE A 140 -1.47 -16.03 -8.71
CA ILE A 140 -2.77 -15.40 -8.93
C ILE A 140 -2.78 -14.78 -10.33
N PRO A 141 -3.67 -15.21 -11.24
CA PRO A 141 -3.79 -14.59 -12.55
C PRO A 141 -4.06 -13.07 -12.42
N PRO A 142 -3.49 -12.21 -13.28
CA PRO A 142 -3.69 -10.75 -13.19
C PRO A 142 -5.17 -10.31 -13.15
N ARG A 143 -6.03 -11.01 -13.92
CA ARG A 143 -7.49 -10.82 -13.91
C ARG A 143 -8.13 -11.08 -12.55
N GLU A 144 -7.59 -12.01 -11.78
CA GLU A 144 -8.06 -12.32 -10.42
C GLU A 144 -7.42 -11.35 -9.41
N ALA A 145 -6.15 -10.97 -9.62
CA ALA A 145 -5.40 -10.09 -8.72
C ALA A 145 -6.04 -8.69 -8.60
N VAL A 146 -6.58 -8.14 -9.69
CA VAL A 146 -7.28 -6.83 -9.65
C VAL A 146 -8.51 -6.87 -8.73
N LYS A 147 -9.14 -8.03 -8.56
CA LYS A 147 -10.32 -8.19 -7.71
C LYS A 147 -10.01 -8.03 -6.22
N LEU A 148 -8.73 -8.03 -5.81
CA LEU A 148 -8.32 -7.72 -4.42
C LEU A 148 -8.45 -6.23 -4.08
N PHE A 149 -8.45 -5.36 -5.10
CA PHE A 149 -8.49 -3.90 -4.91
C PHE A 149 -9.79 -3.30 -5.42
N ILE A 150 -10.37 -3.87 -6.49
CA ILE A 150 -11.54 -3.32 -7.16
C ILE A 150 -12.63 -4.40 -7.23
N PRO A 151 -13.78 -4.20 -6.57
CA PRO A 151 -14.92 -5.10 -6.74
C PRO A 151 -15.30 -5.22 -8.22
N LYS A 152 -15.42 -6.46 -8.73
CA LYS A 152 -15.65 -6.76 -10.16
C LYS A 152 -14.56 -6.24 -11.12
N GLY A 153 -13.33 -6.04 -10.64
CA GLY A 153 -12.21 -5.59 -11.48
C GLY A 153 -11.89 -6.51 -12.65
N ASP A 154 -12.27 -7.80 -12.57
CA ASP A 154 -12.19 -8.74 -13.68
C ASP A 154 -13.00 -8.31 -14.91
N GLN A 155 -14.17 -7.70 -14.70
CA GLN A 155 -14.99 -7.18 -15.79
C GLN A 155 -14.31 -6.03 -16.52
N MET A 156 -13.52 -5.22 -15.82
CA MET A 156 -12.72 -4.15 -16.42
C MET A 156 -11.59 -4.74 -17.27
N VAL A 157 -10.91 -5.77 -16.78
CA VAL A 157 -9.88 -6.49 -17.52
C VAL A 157 -10.48 -7.17 -18.77
N ASP A 158 -11.67 -7.77 -18.63
CA ASP A 158 -12.39 -8.38 -19.76
C ASP A 158 -12.78 -7.35 -20.82
N MET A 159 -13.24 -6.17 -20.39
CA MET A 159 -13.54 -5.05 -21.30
C MET A 159 -12.28 -4.60 -22.06
N LEU A 160 -11.14 -4.45 -21.37
CA LEU A 160 -9.86 -4.09 -21.99
C LEU A 160 -9.38 -5.17 -22.97
N HIS A 161 -9.45 -6.45 -22.60
CA HIS A 161 -9.12 -7.55 -23.50
C HIS A 161 -10.05 -7.59 -24.73
N SER A 162 -11.33 -7.26 -24.55
CA SER A 162 -12.31 -7.20 -25.65
C SER A 162 -12.00 -6.06 -26.61
N LEU A 163 -11.61 -4.88 -26.10
CA LEU A 163 -11.16 -3.75 -26.92
C LEU A 163 -9.92 -4.09 -27.74
N VAL A 164 -8.91 -4.73 -27.14
CA VAL A 164 -7.70 -5.19 -27.86
C VAL A 164 -8.06 -6.24 -28.91
N SER A 165 -8.92 -7.20 -28.57
CA SER A 165 -9.35 -8.25 -29.51
C SER A 165 -10.17 -7.69 -30.68
N ALA A 166 -10.96 -6.65 -30.45
CA ALA A 166 -11.72 -5.97 -31.49
C ALA A 166 -10.85 -5.17 -32.47
N THR A 167 -9.62 -4.81 -32.07
CA THR A 167 -8.63 -4.15 -32.95
C THR A 167 -7.76 -5.12 -33.74
N MET A 168 -7.83 -6.42 -33.44
CA MET A 168 -7.10 -7.44 -34.20
C MET A 168 -7.98 -7.99 -35.34
N PRO A 169 -7.45 -8.11 -36.57
CA PRO A 169 -8.19 -8.75 -37.65
C PRO A 169 -8.53 -10.20 -37.24
N PRO A 170 -9.71 -10.72 -37.63
CA PRO A 170 -10.08 -12.08 -37.32
C PRO A 170 -8.99 -13.04 -37.82
N ALA A 171 -8.64 -14.03 -36.99
CA ALA A 171 -7.70 -15.06 -37.40
C ALA A 171 -8.18 -15.68 -38.72
N PRO A 172 -7.32 -15.82 -39.73
CA PRO A 172 -7.71 -16.42 -40.99
C PRO A 172 -8.26 -17.82 -40.71
N HIS A 173 -9.43 -18.12 -41.29
CA HIS A 173 -10.07 -19.42 -41.13
C HIS A 173 -9.05 -20.54 -41.34
N THR A 174 -8.78 -21.30 -40.28
CA THR A 174 -7.89 -22.45 -40.33
C THR A 174 -8.44 -23.42 -41.36
N THR A 175 -7.80 -23.48 -42.53
CA THR A 175 -7.99 -24.58 -43.46
C THR A 175 -7.55 -25.83 -42.70
N SER A 176 -8.41 -26.85 -42.68
CA SER A 176 -8.20 -28.13 -41.99
C SER A 176 -6.75 -28.58 -42.06
N ILE A 177 -6.10 -28.76 -40.90
CA ILE A 177 -4.78 -29.35 -40.80
C ILE A 177 -4.86 -30.78 -41.36
N PRO A 178 -4.12 -31.13 -42.44
CA PRO A 178 -4.01 -32.51 -42.87
C PRO A 178 -3.28 -33.29 -41.77
N GLN A 179 -3.90 -34.37 -41.29
CA GLN A 179 -3.26 -35.34 -40.40
C GLN A 179 -2.08 -35.98 -41.15
N VAL A 180 -0.85 -35.56 -40.85
CA VAL A 180 0.36 -36.23 -41.35
C VAL A 180 0.65 -37.43 -40.45
N PRO A 181 0.77 -38.67 -40.98
CA PRO A 181 1.13 -39.82 -40.18
C PRO A 181 2.55 -39.68 -39.65
N VAL A 182 2.76 -40.04 -38.38
CA VAL A 182 4.10 -40.07 -37.77
C VAL A 182 4.85 -41.30 -38.30
N THR A 183 5.80 -41.08 -39.20
CA THR A 183 6.89 -42.02 -39.49
C THR A 183 8.21 -41.28 -39.56
N GLU A 184 9.07 -41.64 -38.61
CA GLU A 184 10.54 -41.64 -38.48
C GLU A 184 11.49 -40.60 -39.14
N GLU A 185 12.58 -40.42 -38.37
CA GLU A 185 13.88 -39.79 -38.64
C GLU A 185 14.01 -38.26 -38.61
N ARG A 186 14.41 -37.75 -37.43
CA ARG A 186 15.00 -36.41 -37.28
C ARG A 186 16.40 -36.36 -37.89
N LYS A 187 16.58 -35.60 -38.96
CA LYS A 187 17.89 -35.01 -39.33
C LYS A 187 18.15 -33.73 -38.52
N PRO A 188 19.42 -33.37 -38.26
CA PRO A 188 19.77 -32.19 -37.48
C PRO A 188 19.37 -30.90 -38.21
N PHE A 189 18.86 -29.93 -37.45
CA PHE A 189 18.39 -28.63 -37.92
C PHE A 189 19.58 -27.70 -38.19
N GLU A 190 19.78 -27.26 -39.43
CA GLU A 190 20.74 -26.22 -39.80
C GLU A 190 20.16 -24.83 -39.50
N PHE A 191 20.93 -23.99 -38.80
CA PHE A 191 20.59 -22.60 -38.52
C PHE A 191 20.81 -21.74 -39.78
N SER A 192 19.73 -21.32 -40.44
CA SER A 192 19.76 -20.24 -41.43
C SER A 192 19.60 -18.89 -40.72
N THR A 193 20.64 -18.07 -40.75
CA THR A 193 20.62 -16.67 -40.32
C THR A 193 19.79 -15.83 -41.30
N GLY A 194 18.48 -15.75 -41.07
CA GLY A 194 17.57 -14.83 -41.76
C GLY A 194 17.47 -13.50 -41.00
N ALA A 195 17.76 -12.41 -41.71
CA ALA A 195 17.76 -11.04 -41.20
C ALA A 195 16.40 -10.60 -40.60
N LEU A 196 16.46 -9.77 -39.56
CA LEU A 196 15.30 -9.11 -38.95
C LEU A 196 14.60 -8.17 -39.96
N PRO A 197 13.27 -8.13 -40.00
CA PRO A 197 12.56 -7.16 -40.84
C PRO A 197 12.76 -5.72 -40.33
N TYR A 198 13.12 -4.85 -41.27
CA TYR A 198 13.25 -3.41 -41.12
C TYR A 198 11.88 -2.76 -40.90
N PHE A 199 11.72 -2.03 -39.78
CA PHE A 199 10.58 -1.15 -39.56
C PHE A 199 10.87 0.23 -40.18
N PRO A 200 10.01 0.78 -41.05
CA PRO A 200 10.23 2.11 -41.60
C PRO A 200 10.01 3.17 -40.51
N SER A 201 11.03 4.02 -40.32
CA SER A 201 10.97 5.23 -39.52
C SER A 201 10.13 6.28 -40.25
N ASN A 202 8.99 6.68 -39.69
CA ASN A 202 8.27 7.88 -40.16
C ASN A 202 9.04 9.13 -39.71
N LYS A 203 9.89 9.63 -40.60
CA LYS A 203 10.49 10.96 -40.53
C LYS A 203 10.30 11.62 -41.88
N ASP A 204 9.85 12.87 -41.89
CA ASP A 204 9.93 13.69 -43.09
C ASP A 204 11.36 14.22 -43.31
N ALA A 205 11.58 14.89 -44.44
CA ALA A 205 12.90 15.31 -44.92
C ALA A 205 13.66 16.30 -44.00
N ASN A 206 13.06 16.74 -42.89
CA ASN A 206 13.70 17.63 -41.91
C ASN A 206 13.78 17.04 -40.48
N GLY A 207 13.39 15.77 -40.28
CA GLY A 207 13.72 15.03 -39.06
C GLY A 207 12.94 15.41 -37.79
N VAL A 208 11.75 16.03 -37.92
CA VAL A 208 10.88 16.40 -36.79
C VAL A 208 9.66 15.46 -36.75
N PHE A 209 9.28 14.98 -35.57
CA PHE A 209 8.04 14.21 -35.37
C PHE A 209 6.83 15.14 -35.47
N THR A 210 5.92 14.89 -36.41
CA THR A 210 4.65 15.62 -36.53
C THR A 210 3.55 14.85 -35.78
N ASP A 211 3.07 15.41 -34.67
CA ASP A 211 1.86 15.00 -33.97
C ASP A 211 0.63 15.43 -34.81
N ASP A 212 0.10 14.57 -35.69
CA ASP A 212 -1.16 14.92 -36.37
C ASP A 212 -2.09 13.77 -36.81
N ASP A 213 -1.88 12.55 -36.28
CA ASP A 213 -2.79 11.42 -36.52
C ASP A 213 -3.51 10.90 -35.27
N ALA A 214 -3.05 11.22 -34.06
CA ALA A 214 -3.76 10.87 -32.82
C ALA A 214 -5.10 11.64 -32.67
N ASN A 215 -5.19 12.85 -33.22
CA ASN A 215 -6.39 13.68 -33.14
C ASN A 215 -7.50 13.26 -34.12
N LYS A 216 -7.20 12.49 -35.16
CA LYS A 216 -8.20 12.06 -36.15
C LYS A 216 -8.95 10.80 -35.72
N THR A 217 -8.36 9.94 -34.90
CA THR A 217 -9.00 8.72 -34.38
C THR A 217 -10.02 9.01 -33.28
N LEU A 218 -9.86 10.11 -32.53
CA LEU A 218 -10.80 10.52 -31.48
C LEU A 218 -12.10 11.14 -32.02
N TRP A 219 -12.16 11.49 -33.30
CA TRP A 219 -13.36 12.10 -33.91
C TRP A 219 -14.41 11.09 -34.39
N ASN A 220 -14.02 9.82 -34.61
CA ASN A 220 -14.92 8.77 -35.12
C ASN A 220 -15.62 7.91 -34.04
N LEU A 221 -15.43 8.21 -32.75
CA LEU A 221 -15.96 7.41 -31.63
C LEU A 221 -17.14 8.06 -30.87
N GLY A 222 -17.80 9.08 -31.45
CA GLY A 222 -19.14 9.47 -31.02
C GLY A 222 -19.27 9.95 -29.56
N MET A 223 -18.22 10.54 -28.99
CA MET A 223 -18.30 11.20 -27.68
C MET A 223 -18.85 12.61 -27.88
N ALA A 224 -20.13 12.78 -27.58
CA ALA A 224 -20.76 14.09 -27.51
C ALA A 224 -20.02 14.97 -26.50
N ARG A 225 -19.44 16.05 -26.99
CA ARG A 225 -18.92 17.15 -26.17
C ARG A 225 -20.11 17.75 -25.44
N ALA A 226 -20.15 17.65 -24.11
CA ALA A 226 -20.98 18.54 -23.30
C ALA A 226 -20.38 19.95 -23.42
N THR A 227 -20.79 20.68 -24.46
CA THR A 227 -20.56 22.12 -24.57
C THR A 227 -21.62 22.82 -23.74
N GLY A 228 -21.20 23.54 -22.70
CA GLY A 228 -22.10 24.39 -21.92
C GLY A 228 -21.67 24.66 -20.49
N ALA A 229 -20.41 25.04 -20.27
CA ALA A 229 -20.06 25.88 -19.13
C ALA A 229 -19.07 26.90 -19.67
N GLU A 230 -19.59 28.09 -19.96
CA GLU A 230 -18.79 29.27 -20.23
C GLU A 230 -17.74 29.40 -19.15
N THR A 231 -16.47 29.51 -19.54
CA THR A 231 -15.42 30.00 -18.65
C THR A 231 -15.89 31.35 -18.13
N PRO A 232 -16.10 31.55 -16.81
CA PRO A 232 -16.31 32.90 -16.32
C PRO A 232 -14.97 33.60 -16.51
N THR A 233 -14.92 34.50 -17.50
CA THR A 233 -13.96 35.61 -17.47
C THR A 233 -14.30 36.41 -16.23
N HIS A 234 -13.63 36.10 -15.11
CA HIS A 234 -13.75 36.92 -13.93
C HIS A 234 -13.01 38.25 -14.20
N PRO A 235 -13.71 39.39 -14.08
CA PRO A 235 -13.07 40.70 -14.10
C PRO A 235 -12.12 40.80 -12.91
N GLU A 236 -11.04 41.57 -13.07
CA GLU A 236 -10.19 42.02 -11.96
C GLU A 236 -11.08 42.60 -10.86
N GLY A 237 -11.29 41.81 -9.81
CA GLY A 237 -12.17 42.10 -8.70
C GLY A 237 -11.57 41.48 -7.46
N THR A 238 -10.92 42.32 -6.67
CA THR A 238 -10.33 42.03 -5.37
C THR A 238 -11.32 41.32 -4.44
N THR A 239 -11.16 40.01 -4.23
CA THR A 239 -11.79 39.26 -3.14
C THR A 239 -10.75 38.41 -2.42
N THR A 240 -10.08 39.06 -1.46
CA THR A 240 -9.57 38.51 -0.18
C THR A 240 -9.20 37.02 -0.11
N SER A 241 -7.91 36.74 -0.32
CA SER A 241 -7.05 35.80 0.43
C SER A 241 -7.77 34.81 1.38
N THR A 242 -7.97 33.56 0.94
CA THR A 242 -8.18 32.44 1.88
C THR A 242 -6.82 32.07 2.46
N SER A 243 -6.62 32.40 3.74
CA SER A 243 -5.29 32.33 4.38
C SER A 243 -4.83 30.87 4.54
N PRO A 244 -3.54 30.56 4.31
CA PRO A 244 -2.94 29.22 4.42
C PRO A 244 -2.70 28.81 5.88
N THR A 245 -3.68 29.09 6.73
CA THR A 245 -3.51 29.12 8.18
C THR A 245 -4.54 28.23 8.85
N THR A 246 -4.06 27.40 9.77
CA THR A 246 -4.84 26.48 10.61
C THR A 246 -5.53 27.24 11.75
N THR A 247 -6.57 28.01 11.45
CA THR A 247 -7.25 28.81 12.48
C THR A 247 -8.17 27.96 13.37
N SER A 248 -8.28 28.33 14.63
CA SER A 248 -9.22 27.73 15.59
C SER A 248 -9.80 28.82 16.50
N SER A 249 -10.80 28.46 17.31
CA SER A 249 -11.36 29.39 18.30
C SER A 249 -10.31 29.95 19.28
N SER A 250 -9.30 29.16 19.65
CA SER A 250 -8.19 29.55 20.53
C SER A 250 -7.04 30.23 19.78
N SER A 251 -6.91 29.99 18.47
CA SER A 251 -5.81 30.46 17.63
C SER A 251 -6.36 31.05 16.33
N PRO A 252 -6.96 32.26 16.37
CA PRO A 252 -7.64 32.86 15.22
C PRO A 252 -6.69 33.23 14.08
N THR A 253 -5.39 33.36 14.35
CA THR A 253 -4.32 33.55 13.36
C THR A 253 -3.49 32.29 13.13
N GLY A 254 -3.97 31.12 13.57
CA GLY A 254 -3.29 29.83 13.53
C GLY A 254 -1.91 29.86 14.20
N THR A 255 -0.98 29.07 13.66
CA THR A 255 0.37 28.92 14.22
C THR A 255 1.25 30.14 13.84
N THR A 256 1.57 30.97 14.83
CA THR A 256 2.42 32.17 14.67
C THR A 256 3.82 31.99 15.24
N GLN A 257 4.05 30.93 16.02
CA GLN A 257 5.36 30.61 16.58
C GLN A 257 6.41 30.49 15.47
N ASP A 258 7.60 31.05 15.72
CA ASP A 258 8.73 31.07 14.79
C ASP A 258 8.40 31.61 13.38
N ASN A 259 7.39 32.48 13.31
CA ASN A 259 6.88 33.07 12.06
C ASN A 259 6.32 32.04 11.06
N TRP A 260 5.79 30.91 11.56
CA TRP A 260 5.30 29.78 10.75
C TRP A 260 4.34 30.20 9.64
N ALA A 261 3.24 30.88 9.98
CA ALA A 261 2.23 31.29 9.00
C ALA A 261 2.79 32.17 7.86
N ALA A 262 3.78 33.02 8.14
CA ALA A 262 4.38 33.87 7.11
C ALA A 262 5.38 33.11 6.22
N GLN A 263 6.13 32.16 6.79
CA GLN A 263 7.09 31.34 6.05
C GLN A 263 6.40 30.39 5.06
N HIS A 264 5.19 29.92 5.41
CA HIS A 264 4.46 28.93 4.63
C HIS A 264 3.27 29.52 3.85
N ARG A 265 3.28 30.83 3.61
CA ARG A 265 2.14 31.54 3.01
C ARG A 265 1.81 31.10 1.57
N ASP A 266 2.77 30.49 0.89
CA ASP A 266 2.68 30.10 -0.52
C ASP A 266 2.37 28.59 -0.68
N GLN A 267 2.14 27.88 0.44
CA GLN A 267 1.78 26.46 0.47
C GLN A 267 0.35 26.25 0.97
N THR A 268 -0.33 25.20 0.50
CA THR A 268 -1.56 24.73 1.16
C THR A 268 -1.23 24.10 2.51
N VAL A 269 -2.18 24.05 3.45
CA VAL A 269 -1.93 23.48 4.77
C VAL A 269 -1.55 22.00 4.69
N LEU A 270 -2.11 21.24 3.75
CA LEU A 270 -1.69 19.86 3.53
C LEU A 270 -0.24 19.75 2.99
N GLN A 271 0.26 20.74 2.24
CA GLN A 271 1.67 20.78 1.87
C GLN A 271 2.55 21.08 3.09
N GLN A 272 2.14 22.02 3.95
CA GLN A 272 2.82 22.33 5.21
C GLN A 272 2.94 21.09 6.11
N HIS A 273 1.87 20.30 6.23
CA HIS A 273 1.87 19.02 6.94
C HIS A 273 3.03 18.10 6.52
N CYS A 274 3.31 18.06 5.23
CA CYS A 274 4.32 17.18 4.65
C CYS A 274 5.73 17.76 4.70
N GLU A 275 5.91 19.05 5.02
CA GLU A 275 7.22 19.71 4.94
C GLU A 275 8.27 19.05 5.85
N PHE A 276 7.88 18.58 7.04
CA PHE A 276 8.79 17.85 7.93
C PHE A 276 9.38 16.59 7.28
N PHE A 277 8.66 15.99 6.34
CA PHE A 277 9.07 14.79 5.62
C PHE A 277 9.86 15.09 4.34
N ASP A 278 9.85 16.33 3.84
CA ASP A 278 10.62 16.78 2.68
C ASP A 278 11.88 17.52 3.14
N ARG A 279 12.92 16.74 3.45
CA ARG A 279 14.07 17.22 4.21
C ARG A 279 15.02 18.11 3.39
N ASP A 280 15.11 17.88 2.10
CA ASP A 280 15.90 18.68 1.15
C ASP A 280 15.06 19.72 0.40
N ARG A 281 13.74 19.75 0.64
CA ARG A 281 12.81 20.78 0.16
C ARG A 281 12.71 20.84 -1.36
N ASP A 282 12.78 19.69 -2.01
CA ASP A 282 12.64 19.58 -3.46
C ASP A 282 11.18 19.31 -3.89
N GLY A 283 10.27 19.14 -2.92
CA GLY A 283 8.86 18.82 -3.14
C GLY A 283 8.60 17.33 -3.37
N ILE A 284 9.58 16.46 -3.10
CA ILE A 284 9.53 15.02 -3.33
C ILE A 284 9.90 14.28 -2.04
N VAL A 285 8.94 13.57 -1.46
CA VAL A 285 9.21 12.71 -0.30
C VAL A 285 9.60 11.31 -0.76
N TRP A 286 10.81 10.87 -0.41
CA TRP A 286 11.27 9.51 -0.65
C TRP A 286 10.89 8.56 0.49
N PRO A 287 10.81 7.24 0.22
CA PRO A 287 10.65 6.23 1.28
C PRO A 287 11.64 6.38 2.44
N LEU A 288 12.87 6.79 2.14
CA LEU A 288 13.90 7.01 3.15
C LEU A 288 13.63 8.25 4.01
N ASP A 289 13.06 9.31 3.44
CA ASP A 289 12.74 10.51 4.20
C ASP A 289 11.66 10.24 5.22
N THR A 290 10.61 9.52 4.82
CA THR A 290 9.58 9.03 5.73
C THR A 290 10.18 8.17 6.84
N LEU A 291 11.08 7.23 6.51
CA LEU A 291 11.73 6.41 7.53
C LEU A 291 12.47 7.27 8.56
N VAL A 292 13.28 8.23 8.09
CA VAL A 292 14.07 9.12 8.95
C VAL A 292 13.18 10.04 9.78
N ALA A 293 12.18 10.66 9.17
CA ALA A 293 11.23 11.54 9.83
C ALA A 293 10.48 10.82 10.96
N PHE A 294 9.94 9.63 10.71
CA PHE A 294 9.30 8.82 11.76
C PHE A 294 10.26 8.44 12.90
N ARG A 295 11.53 8.16 12.58
CA ARG A 295 12.57 7.91 13.61
C ARG A 295 12.86 9.15 14.45
N GLN A 296 12.91 10.34 13.85
CA GLN A 296 13.11 11.61 14.56
C GLN A 296 11.91 11.95 15.44
N LEU A 297 10.71 11.61 14.99
CA LEU A 297 9.49 11.64 15.80
C LEU A 297 9.43 10.49 16.83
N GLY A 298 10.51 9.74 17.06
CA GLY A 298 10.59 8.81 18.18
C GLY A 298 9.72 7.56 18.03
N TYR A 299 9.15 7.30 16.85
CA TYR A 299 8.43 6.06 16.62
C TYR A 299 9.38 4.87 16.71
N HIS A 300 8.86 3.76 17.24
CA HIS A 300 9.57 2.49 17.26
C HIS A 300 9.84 2.00 15.82
N TRP A 301 10.94 1.28 15.62
CA TRP A 301 11.40 0.90 14.27
C TRP A 301 10.36 0.09 13.48
N VAL A 302 9.59 -0.77 14.15
CA VAL A 302 8.50 -1.55 13.54
C VAL A 302 7.48 -0.63 12.89
N TRP A 303 7.08 0.43 13.61
CA TRP A 303 6.12 1.41 13.12
C TRP A 303 6.71 2.24 11.99
N CYS A 304 8.01 2.57 12.02
CA CYS A 304 8.65 3.31 10.95
C CYS A 304 8.65 2.51 9.62
N VAL A 305 9.06 1.24 9.66
CA VAL A 305 9.07 0.37 8.47
C VAL A 305 7.65 0.15 7.94
N MET A 306 6.68 -0.05 8.83
CA MET A 306 5.28 -0.17 8.47
C MET A 306 4.74 1.11 7.81
N SER A 307 5.04 2.29 8.37
CA SER A 307 4.64 3.58 7.81
C SER A 307 5.19 3.80 6.41
N VAL A 308 6.46 3.47 6.15
CA VAL A 308 7.04 3.58 4.80
C VAL A 308 6.24 2.75 3.80
N TRP A 309 5.95 1.50 4.14
CA TRP A 309 5.14 0.62 3.28
C TRP A 309 3.74 1.17 3.01
N LEU A 310 3.05 1.65 4.06
CA LEU A 310 1.69 2.17 3.93
C LEU A 310 1.66 3.50 3.15
N ILE A 311 2.46 4.46 3.57
CA ILE A 311 2.47 5.81 3.00
C ILE A 311 2.91 5.76 1.54
N HIS A 312 4.05 5.15 1.23
CA HIS A 312 4.55 5.14 -0.14
C HIS A 312 3.80 4.16 -1.05
N GLY A 313 3.36 3.02 -0.51
CA GLY A 313 2.62 2.02 -1.27
C GLY A 313 1.24 2.52 -1.73
N PHE A 314 0.55 3.33 -0.92
CA PHE A 314 -0.79 3.81 -1.25
C PHE A 314 -0.81 5.24 -1.81
N LEU A 315 0.12 6.11 -1.43
CA LEU A 315 0.05 7.55 -1.77
C LEU A 315 0.90 7.95 -2.99
N SER A 316 1.88 7.13 -3.39
CA SER A 316 2.80 7.50 -4.47
C SER A 316 2.09 7.69 -5.81
N TYR A 317 1.32 6.68 -6.25
CA TYR A 317 0.72 6.68 -7.58
C TYR A 317 -0.23 7.85 -7.81
N ALA A 318 -1.07 8.19 -6.83
CA ALA A 318 -2.04 9.28 -6.95
C ALA A 318 -1.39 10.67 -7.12
N THR A 319 -0.17 10.84 -6.59
CA THR A 319 0.60 12.10 -6.72
C THR A 319 1.47 12.13 -7.95
N HIS A 320 1.77 10.98 -8.55
CA HIS A 320 2.59 10.89 -9.75
C HIS A 320 1.93 11.62 -10.94
N PRO A 321 2.68 12.39 -11.75
CA PRO A 321 2.13 13.07 -12.93
C PRO A 321 1.90 12.12 -14.11
N GLY A 322 2.62 11.01 -14.18
CA GLY A 322 2.54 10.04 -15.27
C GLY A 322 1.52 8.93 -15.05
N TRP A 323 1.32 8.12 -16.09
CA TRP A 323 0.44 6.94 -16.08
C TRP A 323 1.14 5.66 -15.61
N ILE A 324 2.47 5.63 -15.67
CA ILE A 324 3.28 4.50 -15.20
C ILE A 324 3.59 4.73 -13.72
N PRO A 325 3.38 3.75 -12.82
CA PRO A 325 3.75 3.89 -11.43
C PRO A 325 5.22 4.22 -11.23
N ASP A 326 5.52 5.11 -10.29
CA ASP A 326 6.88 5.46 -9.94
C ASP A 326 7.59 4.24 -9.30
N PRO A 327 8.63 3.66 -9.93
CA PRO A 327 9.31 2.48 -9.38
C PRO A 327 10.02 2.76 -8.05
N PHE A 328 10.23 4.03 -7.69
CA PHE A 328 10.82 4.45 -6.43
C PHE A 328 9.78 4.87 -5.38
N PHE A 329 8.49 4.77 -5.71
CA PHE A 329 7.37 5.07 -4.82
C PHE A 329 7.45 6.48 -4.19
N ARG A 330 7.94 7.47 -4.95
CA ARG A 330 8.05 8.85 -4.48
C ARG A 330 6.69 9.52 -4.36
N ILE A 331 6.57 10.47 -3.44
CA ILE A 331 5.35 11.26 -3.23
C ILE A 331 5.63 12.70 -3.65
N HIS A 332 4.82 13.23 -4.58
CA HIS A 332 4.98 14.57 -5.12
C HIS A 332 4.07 15.58 -4.39
N LEU A 333 4.68 16.49 -3.62
CA LEU A 333 3.95 17.42 -2.77
C LEU A 333 3.11 18.45 -3.53
N ALA A 334 3.48 18.78 -4.77
CA ALA A 334 2.66 19.62 -5.65
C ALA A 334 1.25 19.03 -5.91
N ARG A 335 1.08 17.71 -5.76
CA ARG A 335 -0.18 16.98 -6.04
C ARG A 335 -0.69 16.23 -4.82
N ILE A 336 -0.19 16.53 -3.62
CA ILE A 336 -0.52 15.80 -2.39
C ILE A 336 -2.03 15.81 -2.07
N HIS A 337 -2.74 16.87 -2.45
CA HIS A 337 -4.20 16.99 -2.31
C HIS A 337 -4.98 15.85 -2.98
N LYS A 338 -4.39 15.16 -3.96
CA LYS A 338 -4.99 13.99 -4.63
C LYS A 338 -5.08 12.75 -3.76
N ASN A 339 -4.37 12.71 -2.63
CA ASN A 339 -4.41 11.60 -1.67
C ASN A 339 -5.58 11.69 -0.68
N LYS A 340 -6.42 12.71 -0.79
CA LYS A 340 -7.64 12.83 0.00
C LYS A 340 -8.57 11.63 -0.23
N HIS A 341 -9.21 11.14 0.82
CA HIS A 341 -10.22 10.08 0.73
C HIS A 341 -11.54 10.52 1.38
N GLY A 342 -12.64 9.85 1.02
CA GLY A 342 -13.99 10.29 1.39
C GLY A 342 -14.31 10.25 2.90
N SER A 343 -13.63 9.38 3.65
CA SER A 343 -13.89 9.11 5.07
C SER A 343 -12.88 9.76 6.02
N ASP A 344 -12.19 10.79 5.54
CA ASP A 344 -11.32 11.62 6.39
C ASP A 344 -12.13 12.59 7.27
N SER A 345 -11.42 13.48 7.97
CA SER A 345 -12.04 14.49 8.83
C SER A 345 -12.73 15.62 8.08
N ALA A 346 -12.56 15.70 6.76
CA ALA A 346 -12.90 16.83 5.90
C ALA A 346 -12.23 18.16 6.30
N THR A 347 -11.27 18.16 7.23
CA THR A 347 -10.55 19.37 7.66
C THR A 347 -9.63 19.92 6.57
N TYR A 348 -9.25 19.10 5.59
CA TYR A 348 -8.76 19.57 4.31
C TYR A 348 -9.87 19.58 3.26
N ASP A 349 -9.93 20.65 2.47
CA ASP A 349 -10.73 20.67 1.25
C ASP A 349 -10.04 19.89 0.10
N PRO A 350 -10.69 19.71 -1.07
CA PRO A 350 -10.11 18.99 -2.21
C PRO A 350 -8.80 19.59 -2.76
N GLU A 351 -8.50 20.85 -2.45
CA GLU A 351 -7.24 21.51 -2.83
C GLU A 351 -6.17 21.42 -1.73
N GLY A 352 -6.49 20.82 -0.57
CA GLY A 352 -5.58 20.68 0.57
C GLY A 352 -5.52 21.92 1.47
N ARG A 353 -6.46 22.87 1.34
CA ARG A 353 -6.59 24.02 2.23
C ARG A 353 -7.34 23.62 3.49
N PHE A 354 -7.04 24.30 4.60
CA PHE A 354 -7.65 24.01 5.89
C PHE A 354 -9.06 24.61 5.99
N VAL A 355 -9.99 23.83 6.54
CA VAL A 355 -11.39 24.22 6.77
C VAL A 355 -11.64 24.31 8.28
N PRO A 356 -11.57 25.51 8.88
CA PRO A 356 -11.69 25.70 10.33
C PRO A 356 -12.99 25.16 10.90
N GLN A 357 -14.10 25.31 10.17
CA GLN A 357 -15.40 24.81 10.62
C GLN A 357 -15.38 23.29 10.83
N HIS A 358 -14.88 22.53 9.85
CA HIS A 358 -14.81 21.07 9.97
C HIS A 358 -13.86 20.64 11.10
N PHE A 359 -12.78 21.39 11.34
CA PHE A 359 -11.91 21.17 12.48
C PHE A 359 -12.64 21.37 13.82
N GLU A 360 -13.37 22.48 13.98
CA GLU A 360 -14.18 22.77 15.17
C GLU A 360 -15.28 21.72 15.39
N ASP A 361 -15.90 21.25 14.30
CA ASP A 361 -16.96 20.25 14.34
C ASP A 361 -16.50 18.91 14.93
N ILE A 362 -15.22 18.54 14.78
CA ILE A 362 -14.67 17.33 15.40
C ILE A 362 -14.91 17.36 16.93
N PHE A 363 -14.55 18.45 17.58
CA PHE A 363 -14.64 18.60 19.03
C PHE A 363 -16.06 18.89 19.48
N ALA A 364 -16.78 19.73 18.72
CA ALA A 364 -18.19 20.03 18.99
C ALA A 364 -19.08 18.78 18.89
N LYS A 365 -18.74 17.81 18.04
CA LYS A 365 -19.55 16.59 17.85
C LYS A 365 -19.10 15.41 18.69
N TYR A 366 -17.80 15.18 18.85
CA TYR A 366 -17.29 13.91 19.39
C TYR A 366 -16.65 14.01 20.77
N SER A 367 -16.16 15.19 21.21
CA SER A 367 -15.48 15.30 22.50
C SER A 367 -16.41 14.99 23.67
N THR A 368 -15.98 14.06 24.54
CA THR A 368 -16.58 13.84 25.86
C THR A 368 -15.84 14.57 27.00
N VAL A 369 -14.77 15.31 26.68
CA VAL A 369 -14.08 16.18 27.64
C VAL A 369 -14.98 17.39 27.99
N PRO A 370 -15.11 17.79 29.27
CA PRO A 370 -16.06 18.82 29.70
C PRO A 370 -15.96 20.17 28.97
N ASP A 371 -14.75 20.63 28.66
CA ASP A 371 -14.48 21.91 27.97
C ASP A 371 -14.44 21.77 26.44
N ARG A 372 -14.54 20.53 25.94
CA ARG A 372 -14.42 20.17 24.52
C ARG A 372 -13.10 20.63 23.87
N GLN A 373 -12.04 20.83 24.66
CA GLN A 373 -10.72 21.20 24.15
C GLN A 373 -9.79 19.98 23.96
N GLY A 374 -10.36 18.78 23.82
CA GLY A 374 -9.59 17.58 23.52
C GLY A 374 -10.44 16.37 23.20
N LEU A 375 -9.81 15.24 22.93
CA LEU A 375 -10.46 13.98 22.61
C LEU A 375 -9.82 12.84 23.41
N TYR A 376 -10.66 11.98 23.99
CA TYR A 376 -10.21 10.65 24.40
C TYR A 376 -10.12 9.72 23.19
N TRP A 377 -9.37 8.62 23.31
CA TRP A 377 -9.32 7.60 22.25
C TRP A 377 -10.71 7.02 21.90
N ARG A 378 -11.63 6.93 22.87
CA ARG A 378 -13.02 6.53 22.61
C ARG A 378 -13.78 7.54 21.74
N ASP A 379 -13.48 8.82 21.88
CA ASP A 379 -14.08 9.91 21.11
C ASP A 379 -13.57 9.85 19.68
N VAL A 380 -12.26 9.63 19.50
CA VAL A 380 -11.65 9.32 18.19
C VAL A 380 -12.32 8.11 17.55
N GLY A 381 -12.55 7.02 18.30
CA GLY A 381 -13.27 5.86 17.79
C GLY A 381 -14.72 6.16 17.36
N ALA A 382 -15.41 7.07 18.05
CA ALA A 382 -16.75 7.53 17.65
C ALA A 382 -16.70 8.39 16.37
N MET A 383 -15.70 9.27 16.27
CA MET A 383 -15.44 10.09 15.09
C MET A 383 -15.13 9.23 13.85
N LEU A 384 -14.19 8.29 13.96
CA LEU A 384 -13.81 7.37 12.88
C LEU A 384 -14.99 6.54 12.35
N ARG A 385 -15.98 6.21 13.21
CA ARG A 385 -17.23 5.56 12.77
C ARG A 385 -18.19 6.55 12.12
N GLY A 386 -18.29 7.76 12.66
CA GLY A 386 -19.22 8.78 12.19
C GLY A 386 -18.82 9.46 10.88
N GLN A 387 -17.54 9.39 10.48
CA GLN A 387 -17.02 9.97 9.24
C GLN A 387 -17.00 8.98 8.06
N ARG A 388 -17.42 7.72 8.25
CA ARG A 388 -17.40 6.72 7.18
C ARG A 388 -18.35 7.08 6.05
N VAL A 389 -17.81 7.15 4.84
CA VAL A 389 -18.60 7.19 3.60
C VAL A 389 -18.82 5.76 3.09
N VAL A 390 -20.06 5.45 2.68
CA VAL A 390 -20.52 4.08 2.33
C VAL A 390 -19.59 3.36 1.34
N ALA A 391 -19.11 4.08 0.33
CA ALA A 391 -18.31 3.53 -0.76
C ALA A 391 -16.82 3.88 -0.64
N ASP A 392 -16.30 4.03 0.59
CA ASP A 392 -14.88 4.33 0.82
C ASP A 392 -14.19 3.44 1.88
N PRO A 393 -14.09 2.12 1.66
CA PRO A 393 -13.40 1.19 2.55
C PRO A 393 -11.92 1.52 2.77
N PHE A 394 -11.25 2.00 1.72
CA PHE A 394 -9.87 2.44 1.80
C PHE A 394 -9.72 3.59 2.81
N GLY A 395 -10.55 4.63 2.68
CA GLY A 395 -10.54 5.76 3.62
C GLY A 395 -10.92 5.39 5.05
N TRP A 396 -11.72 4.34 5.28
CA TRP A 396 -11.97 3.84 6.65
C TRP A 396 -10.68 3.35 7.32
N GLY A 397 -9.88 2.60 6.56
CA GLY A 397 -8.59 2.08 7.03
C GLY A 397 -7.57 3.18 7.18
N ALA A 398 -7.42 4.04 6.16
CA ALA A 398 -6.49 5.16 6.16
C ALA A 398 -6.76 6.12 7.33
N SER A 399 -8.01 6.55 7.52
CA SER A 399 -8.42 7.40 8.65
C SER A 399 -8.09 6.76 10.01
N PHE A 400 -8.32 5.44 10.18
CA PHE A 400 -7.91 4.77 11.42
C PHE A 400 -6.39 4.85 11.66
N PHE A 401 -5.56 4.58 10.63
CA PHE A 401 -4.11 4.60 10.79
C PHE A 401 -3.57 6.02 11.00
N GLU A 402 -4.12 7.03 10.34
CA GLU A 402 -3.78 8.45 10.55
C GLU A 402 -4.01 8.86 12.00
N TRP A 403 -5.20 8.59 12.53
CA TRP A 403 -5.56 8.95 13.90
C TRP A 403 -4.85 8.08 14.95
N PHE A 404 -4.57 6.81 14.64
CA PHE A 404 -3.77 5.94 15.50
C PHE A 404 -2.31 6.41 15.57
N ALA A 405 -1.71 6.74 14.43
CA ALA A 405 -0.36 7.31 14.38
C ALA A 405 -0.29 8.63 15.15
N THR A 406 -1.31 9.49 15.00
CA THR A 406 -1.48 10.75 15.73
C THR A 406 -1.55 10.52 17.25
N TYR A 407 -2.33 9.55 17.71
CA TYR A 407 -2.39 9.19 19.13
C TYR A 407 -1.03 8.69 19.66
N LEU A 408 -0.35 7.82 18.90
CA LEU A 408 0.99 7.34 19.26
C LEU A 408 2.04 8.47 19.27
N LEU A 409 1.92 9.45 18.38
CA LEU A 409 2.83 10.59 18.31
C LEU A 409 2.73 11.46 19.55
N LEU A 410 1.49 11.82 19.93
CA LEU A 410 1.22 12.72 21.04
C LEU A 410 1.41 12.01 22.38
N TRP A 411 1.04 10.73 22.46
CA TRP A 411 1.10 9.88 23.65
C TRP A 411 0.72 10.64 24.95
N PRO A 412 -0.50 11.20 25.03
CA PRO A 412 -0.87 12.06 26.15
C PRO A 412 -0.93 11.28 27.46
N GLU A 413 -0.27 11.79 28.52
CA GLU A 413 -0.20 11.14 29.84
C GLU A 413 -1.57 10.96 30.49
N ASP A 414 -2.47 11.92 30.30
CA ASP A 414 -3.85 11.91 30.79
C ASP A 414 -4.84 11.24 29.82
N GLY A 415 -4.33 10.72 28.70
CA GLY A 415 -5.14 10.10 27.65
C GLY A 415 -5.96 11.07 26.81
N ILE A 416 -5.76 12.40 26.95
CA ILE A 416 -6.51 13.44 26.24
C ILE A 416 -5.63 14.04 25.14
N MET A 417 -6.02 13.83 23.89
CA MET A 417 -5.42 14.52 22.74
C MET A 417 -5.96 15.95 22.70
N ARG A 418 -5.13 16.93 23.02
CA ARG A 418 -5.55 18.34 23.10
C ARG A 418 -5.86 18.88 21.71
N LYS A 419 -6.89 19.72 21.63
CA LYS A 419 -7.34 20.34 20.39
C LYS A 419 -6.20 21.08 19.69
N GLU A 420 -5.42 21.84 20.44
CA GLU A 420 -4.34 22.65 19.90
C GLU A 420 -3.19 21.79 19.35
N ASP A 421 -2.89 20.66 19.98
CA ASP A 421 -1.90 19.70 19.46
C ASP A 421 -2.39 19.09 18.15
N ILE A 422 -3.66 18.69 18.07
CA ILE A 422 -4.27 18.15 16.84
C ILE A 422 -4.29 19.22 15.73
N ARG A 423 -4.61 20.49 16.05
CA ARG A 423 -4.58 21.61 15.08
C ARG A 423 -3.21 21.72 14.42
N ARG A 424 -2.15 21.62 15.21
CA ARG A 424 -0.76 21.72 14.77
C ARG A 424 -0.22 20.46 14.08
N ILE A 425 -0.97 19.35 14.15
CA ILE A 425 -0.72 18.21 13.26
C ILE A 425 -1.17 18.55 11.85
N TYR A 426 -2.28 19.28 11.66
CA TYR A 426 -2.72 19.66 10.31
C TYR A 426 -1.71 20.57 9.61
N ASP A 427 -1.12 21.57 10.24
CA ASP A 427 -0.04 22.33 9.56
C ASP A 427 1.34 21.66 9.66
N GLY A 428 1.49 20.57 10.43
CA GLY A 428 2.77 19.90 10.64
C GLY A 428 3.76 20.63 11.57
N SER A 429 3.40 21.81 12.10
CA SER A 429 4.29 22.62 12.95
C SER A 429 4.70 21.89 14.23
N ILE A 430 3.87 20.99 14.74
CA ILE A 430 4.18 20.20 15.94
C ILE A 430 5.30 19.19 15.73
N PHE A 431 5.54 18.74 14.48
CA PHE A 431 6.54 17.71 14.18
C PHE A 431 7.95 18.20 14.49
N PHE A 432 8.27 19.42 14.07
CA PHE A 432 9.55 20.07 14.35
C PHE A 432 9.80 20.22 15.86
N GLU A 433 8.79 20.69 16.60
CA GLU A 433 8.87 20.84 18.05
C GLU A 433 9.08 19.50 18.76
N LEU A 434 8.33 18.45 18.38
CA LEU A 434 8.47 17.14 19.00
C LEU A 434 9.82 16.49 18.67
N ALA A 435 10.31 16.64 17.44
CA ALA A 435 11.62 16.14 17.05
C ALA A 435 12.74 16.82 17.86
N GLU A 436 12.66 18.14 18.05
CA GLU A 436 13.63 18.89 18.86
C GLU A 436 13.57 18.53 20.35
N ARG A 437 12.36 18.40 20.92
CA ARG A 437 12.19 17.96 22.31
C ARG A 437 12.77 16.56 22.53
N ARG A 438 12.57 15.66 21.59
CA ARG A 438 13.06 14.26 21.66
C ARG A 438 14.57 14.14 21.44
N SER A 439 15.17 14.97 20.59
CA SER A 439 16.63 15.00 20.45
C SER A 439 17.31 15.48 21.73
N LYS A 440 16.83 16.58 22.33
CA LYS A 440 17.34 17.11 23.61
C LYS A 440 17.15 16.13 24.77
N GLY A 441 16.02 15.42 24.82
CA GLY A 441 15.76 14.38 25.82
C GLY A 441 16.68 13.17 25.68
N ALA A 442 17.08 12.81 24.46
CA ALA A 442 18.05 11.73 24.22
C ALA A 442 19.47 12.13 24.67
N ASP A 443 19.86 13.39 24.48
CA ASP A 443 21.17 13.90 24.90
C ASP A 443 21.34 13.92 26.44
N HIS A 444 20.29 14.29 27.19
CA HIS A 444 20.32 14.22 28.66
C HIS A 444 20.39 12.80 29.23
N HIS A 445 19.82 11.81 28.54
CA HIS A 445 20.00 10.40 28.91
C HIS A 445 21.41 9.88 28.58
N HIS A 446 22.10 10.48 27.61
CA HIS A 446 23.45 10.06 27.23
C HIS A 446 24.55 10.63 28.16
N GLU A 447 24.34 11.81 28.74
CA GLU A 447 25.27 12.43 29.73
C GLU A 447 25.20 11.81 31.13
N THR A 448 24.10 11.17 31.50
CA THR A 448 23.89 10.59 32.84
C THR A 448 24.49 9.18 33.03
N HIS A 449 25.13 8.61 32.00
CA HIS A 449 25.89 7.37 32.10
C HIS A 449 27.41 7.65 31.98
N PRO A 450 28.13 7.92 33.08
CA PRO A 450 29.57 8.00 33.01
C PRO A 450 30.11 6.62 32.60
N ARG A 451 30.92 6.61 31.53
CA ARG A 451 31.75 5.47 31.12
C ARG A 451 32.42 4.92 32.38
N LYS A 452 32.10 3.67 32.76
CA LYS A 452 32.82 2.97 33.83
C LYS A 452 34.30 3.00 33.47
N ALA A 453 35.07 3.73 34.26
CA ALA A 453 36.51 3.73 34.19
C ALA A 453 37.00 2.29 34.37
N GLU A 454 37.76 1.84 33.37
CA GLU A 454 38.54 0.62 33.39
C GLU A 454 39.52 0.71 34.55
N LYS A 455 39.31 -0.08 35.61
CA LYS A 455 40.31 -0.25 36.66
C LYS A 455 41.34 -1.25 36.16
N SER A 456 42.48 -0.73 35.73
CA SER A 456 43.75 -1.43 35.82
C SER A 456 44.10 -1.59 37.29
N ASP A 457 44.22 -2.83 37.75
CA ASP A 457 45.29 -3.34 38.63
C ASP A 457 45.25 -4.87 38.64
#